data_AF-A0A8T7GB95-F1
#
_entry.id   AF-A0A8T7GB95-F1
#
_cell.length_a   1.000
_cell.length_b   1.000
_cell.length_c   1.000
_cell.angle_alpha   90.00
_cell.angle_beta   90.00
_cell.angle_gamma   90.00
#
_symmetry.space_group_name_H-M   'P 1'
#
loop_
_entity.id
_entity.type
_entity.pdbx_description
1 polymer ?
#
loop_
_entity_poly.entity_id
_entity_poly.type
_entity_poly.pdbx_seq_one_letter_code
_entity_poly.pdbx_strand_id
1 'polypeptide(L)'
;MVFSCVSGCSDCCIYREYYPSLEFGKIGVLILPEEKQRLERLARKKGLALRIIPRLAVGLKGPEKIIAYQMMGKNADGDLCPFLDLEGDLAPHGGLRCSIYKDRPAACSAYPVISEKPVGLDAHCRFCKKHSTTTADRDGLQHELESLSKIRAAVKAEDKLHIWRYATATGTEKNMLAEGWVLEI
;
A
#
# COMPACT_ATOMS: atom_id res chain seq x y z
N MET A 1 5.34 2.76 24.25
CA MET A 1 4.17 3.66 24.11
C MET A 1 3.09 2.89 23.38
N VAL A 2 1.88 2.84 23.91
CA VAL A 2 0.76 2.13 23.28
C VAL A 2 0.25 2.93 22.08
N PHE A 3 0.07 2.27 20.93
CA PHE A 3 -0.46 2.91 19.73
C PHE A 3 -1.96 3.16 19.83
N SER A 4 -2.43 4.31 19.33
CA SER A 4 -3.85 4.56 19.09
C SER A 4 -4.03 5.46 17.88
N CYS A 5 -5.11 5.23 17.12
CA CYS A 5 -5.45 6.08 15.98
C CYS A 5 -5.72 7.52 16.46
N VAL A 6 -5.14 8.49 15.77
CA VAL A 6 -5.38 9.92 16.03
C VAL A 6 -6.58 10.43 15.24
N SER A 7 -7.35 11.34 15.85
CA SER A 7 -8.52 11.95 15.20
C SER A 7 -8.12 12.78 13.97
N GLY A 8 -9.01 12.80 12.98
CA GLY A 8 -8.86 13.51 11.71
C GLY A 8 -7.91 12.86 10.71
N CYS A 9 -7.40 11.64 10.96
CA CYS A 9 -6.39 11.03 10.11
C CYS A 9 -7.00 10.31 8.90
N SER A 10 -6.61 10.72 7.70
CA SER A 10 -6.78 9.97 6.44
C SER A 10 -5.56 10.16 5.53
N ASP A 11 -4.42 10.58 6.10
CA ASP A 11 -3.25 11.04 5.35
C ASP A 11 -2.71 9.97 4.41
N CYS A 12 -2.58 8.71 4.85
CA CYS A 12 -2.10 7.61 4.00
C CYS A 12 -3.05 7.21 2.86
N CYS A 13 -4.30 7.70 2.89
CA CYS A 13 -5.29 7.50 1.82
C CYS A 13 -5.32 8.67 0.82
N ILE A 14 -4.84 9.86 1.24
CA ILE A 14 -4.84 11.09 0.47
C ILE A 14 -3.45 11.35 -0.14
N TYR A 15 -2.39 11.24 0.67
CA TYR A 15 -1.01 11.56 0.32
C TYR A 15 -0.18 10.28 0.36
N ARG A 16 -0.03 9.66 -0.80
CA ARG A 16 0.60 8.33 -0.92
C ARG A 16 2.05 8.47 -1.30
N GLU A 17 2.86 8.98 -0.39
CA GLU A 17 4.29 9.22 -0.64
C GLU A 17 5.13 7.94 -0.47
N TYR A 18 4.82 6.91 -1.27
CA TYR A 18 5.63 5.69 -1.31
C TYR A 18 6.30 5.56 -2.67
N TYR A 19 7.63 5.69 -2.66
CA TYR A 19 8.53 5.40 -3.77
C TYR A 19 9.51 4.32 -3.31
N PRO A 20 9.77 3.26 -4.09
CA PRO A 20 10.84 2.33 -3.78
C PRO A 20 12.19 2.98 -4.12
N SER A 21 12.23 3.67 -5.26
CA SER A 21 13.14 4.73 -5.64
C SER A 21 12.36 5.66 -6.61
N LEU A 22 12.81 6.91 -6.73
CA LEU A 22 12.14 7.93 -7.55
C LEU A 22 12.01 7.52 -9.03
N GLU A 23 12.99 6.78 -9.56
CA GLU A 23 13.04 6.35 -10.97
C GLU A 23 11.93 5.36 -11.34
N PHE A 24 11.44 4.53 -10.40
CA PHE A 24 10.38 3.55 -10.69
C PHE A 24 8.98 4.17 -10.73
N GLY A 25 8.87 5.45 -10.39
CA GLY A 25 7.60 6.13 -10.19
C GLY A 25 6.93 5.73 -8.88
N LYS A 26 5.76 6.33 -8.68
CA LYS A 26 4.95 6.21 -7.46
C LYS A 26 4.34 4.83 -7.33
N ILE A 27 4.24 4.33 -6.10
CA ILE A 27 3.67 3.02 -5.79
C ILE A 27 2.21 3.15 -5.39
N GLY A 28 1.38 2.24 -5.90
CA GLY A 28 0.01 2.03 -5.44
C GLY A 28 -0.10 1.26 -4.10
N VAL A 29 -1.32 0.87 -3.69
CA VAL A 29 -1.51 0.03 -2.48
C VAL A 29 -1.05 -1.35 -2.86
N LEU A 30 -0.15 -1.95 -2.10
CA LEU A 30 0.23 -3.34 -2.34
C LEU A 30 -1.01 -4.24 -2.23
N ILE A 31 -1.29 -4.96 -3.31
CA ILE A 31 -2.41 -5.90 -3.42
C ILE A 31 -1.82 -7.30 -3.59
N LEU A 32 -2.19 -8.23 -2.72
CA LEU A 32 -1.78 -9.63 -2.88
C LEU A 32 -2.53 -10.28 -4.05
N PRO A 33 -1.96 -11.27 -4.76
CA PRO A 33 -2.61 -11.91 -5.90
C PRO A 33 -4.04 -12.40 -5.61
N GLU A 34 -4.28 -12.96 -4.42
CA GLU A 34 -5.61 -13.43 -4.01
C GLU A 34 -6.63 -12.29 -3.74
N GLU A 35 -6.16 -11.07 -3.51
CA GLU A 35 -7.01 -9.91 -3.24
C GLU A 35 -7.48 -9.21 -4.51
N LYS A 36 -6.73 -9.33 -5.61
CA LYS A 36 -6.95 -8.59 -6.87
C LYS A 36 -8.38 -8.72 -7.39
N GLN A 37 -8.85 -9.96 -7.62
CA GLN A 37 -10.18 -10.20 -8.18
C GLN A 37 -11.31 -9.74 -7.24
N ARG A 38 -11.08 -9.76 -5.93
CA ARG A 38 -12.05 -9.27 -4.95
C ARG A 38 -12.19 -7.74 -5.03
N LEU A 39 -11.07 -7.02 -5.12
CA LEU A 39 -11.07 -5.56 -5.24
C LEU A 39 -11.66 -5.08 -6.57
N GLU A 40 -11.34 -5.74 -7.68
CA GLU A 40 -11.95 -5.43 -8.99
C GLU A 40 -13.47 -5.58 -8.96
N ARG A 41 -13.98 -6.64 -8.32
CA ARG A 41 -15.42 -6.84 -8.13
C ARG A 41 -16.04 -5.77 -7.24
N LEU A 42 -15.36 -5.36 -6.17
CA LEU A 42 -15.83 -4.28 -5.28
C LEU A 42 -15.90 -2.93 -6.00
N ALA A 43 -14.87 -2.59 -6.77
CA ALA A 43 -14.84 -1.36 -7.57
C ALA A 43 -15.97 -1.34 -8.60
N ARG A 44 -16.16 -2.43 -9.35
CA ARG A 44 -17.25 -2.54 -10.33
C ARG A 44 -18.63 -2.37 -9.70
N LYS A 45 -18.88 -3.00 -8.54
CA LYS A 45 -20.16 -2.85 -7.80
C LYS A 45 -20.43 -1.41 -7.36
N LYS A 46 -19.38 -0.60 -7.18
CA LYS A 46 -19.46 0.81 -6.77
C LYS A 46 -19.37 1.78 -7.96
N GLY A 47 -19.28 1.30 -9.20
CA GLY A 47 -19.11 2.15 -10.38
C GLY A 47 -17.75 2.85 -10.43
N LEU A 48 -16.73 2.33 -9.75
CA LEU A 48 -15.40 2.94 -9.69
C LEU A 48 -14.48 2.35 -10.77
N ALA A 49 -13.73 3.22 -11.45
CA ALA A 49 -12.63 2.80 -12.31
C ALA A 49 -11.40 2.48 -11.44
N LEU A 50 -10.90 1.24 -11.52
CA LEU A 50 -9.76 0.78 -10.73
C LEU A 50 -8.60 0.40 -11.63
N ARG A 51 -7.44 1.05 -11.43
CA ARG A 51 -6.17 0.67 -12.07
C ARG A 51 -5.36 -0.17 -11.10
N ILE A 52 -5.34 -1.49 -11.31
CA ILE A 52 -4.43 -2.42 -10.64
C ILE A 52 -3.38 -2.88 -11.65
N ILE A 53 -2.12 -2.56 -11.40
CA ILE A 53 -0.99 -2.97 -12.24
C ILE A 53 -0.07 -3.92 -11.46
N PRO A 54 0.82 -4.67 -12.13
CA PRO A 54 1.82 -5.47 -11.44
C PRO A 54 2.74 -4.61 -10.57
N ARG A 55 3.33 -5.22 -9.55
CA ARG A 55 4.28 -4.55 -8.65
C ARG A 55 5.59 -5.31 -8.51
N LEU A 56 5.48 -6.59 -8.18
CA LEU A 56 6.61 -7.50 -8.05
C LEU A 56 6.30 -8.82 -8.74
N ALA A 57 7.29 -9.34 -9.45
CA ALA A 57 7.28 -10.68 -9.98
C ALA A 57 8.60 -11.39 -9.66
N VAL A 58 8.60 -12.71 -9.75
CA VAL A 58 9.79 -13.55 -9.64
C VAL A 58 9.97 -14.37 -10.90
N GLY A 59 11.21 -14.65 -11.26
CA GLY A 59 11.56 -15.55 -12.35
C GLY A 59 13.04 -15.48 -12.73
N LEU A 60 13.50 -16.43 -13.54
CA LEU A 60 14.92 -16.56 -13.89
C LEU A 60 15.29 -15.69 -15.08
N LYS A 61 14.46 -15.68 -16.12
CA LYS A 61 14.73 -14.97 -17.38
C LYS A 61 13.77 -13.79 -17.61
N GLY A 62 12.82 -13.61 -16.71
CA GLY A 62 11.77 -12.61 -16.81
C GLY A 62 10.79 -12.67 -15.63
N PRO A 63 9.76 -11.81 -15.65
CA PRO A 63 8.71 -11.76 -14.63
C PRO A 63 7.70 -12.91 -14.78
N GLU A 64 8.13 -14.14 -14.50
CA GLU A 64 7.37 -15.37 -14.74
C GLU A 64 6.11 -15.49 -13.85
N LYS A 65 6.21 -15.09 -12.58
CA LYS A 65 5.11 -15.14 -11.62
C LYS A 65 4.98 -13.83 -10.87
N ILE A 66 3.83 -13.15 -11.02
CA ILE A 66 3.51 -11.97 -10.23
C ILE A 66 3.18 -12.40 -8.80
N ILE A 67 3.95 -11.86 -7.84
CA ILE A 67 3.79 -12.12 -6.41
C ILE A 67 3.15 -10.94 -5.67
N ALA A 68 3.10 -9.76 -6.31
CA ALA A 68 2.34 -8.63 -5.81
C ALA A 68 1.86 -7.73 -6.95
N TYR A 69 0.69 -7.15 -6.74
CA TYR A 69 0.12 -6.08 -7.53
C TYR A 69 0.14 -4.77 -6.74
N GLN A 70 -0.20 -3.68 -7.42
CA GLN A 70 -0.40 -2.38 -6.81
C GLN A 70 -1.66 -1.71 -7.35
N MET A 71 -2.47 -1.16 -6.45
CA MET A 71 -3.65 -0.37 -6.77
C MET A 71 -3.30 1.11 -6.80
N MET A 72 -3.35 1.71 -7.98
CA MET A 72 -2.98 3.11 -8.21
C MET A 72 -4.07 4.05 -7.70
N GLY A 73 -3.71 5.32 -7.46
CA GLY A 73 -4.67 6.38 -7.22
C GLY A 73 -5.62 6.60 -8.41
N LYS A 74 -6.76 7.26 -8.16
CA LYS A 74 -7.75 7.60 -9.18
C LYS A 74 -7.33 8.76 -10.08
N ASN A 75 -6.40 9.59 -9.59
CA ASN A 75 -5.84 10.74 -10.31
C ASN A 75 -4.53 10.34 -11.02
N ALA A 76 -4.09 11.18 -11.96
CA ALA A 76 -2.86 10.95 -12.72
C ALA A 76 -1.58 10.98 -11.86
N ASP A 77 -1.60 11.67 -10.71
CA ASP A 77 -0.50 11.70 -9.74
C ASP A 77 -0.32 10.37 -8.98
N GLY A 78 -1.36 9.52 -8.95
CA GLY A 78 -1.38 8.25 -8.24
C GLY A 78 -1.69 8.36 -6.74
N ASP A 79 -2.02 9.54 -6.24
CA ASP A 79 -2.17 9.81 -4.80
C ASP A 79 -3.51 9.34 -4.26
N LEU A 80 -4.58 9.79 -4.89
CA LEU A 80 -5.87 9.72 -4.23
C LEU A 80 -6.48 8.32 -4.32
N CYS A 81 -6.72 7.68 -3.17
CA CYS A 81 -7.30 6.33 -3.14
C CYS A 81 -8.67 6.28 -3.87
N PRO A 82 -8.88 5.35 -4.82
CA PRO A 82 -10.14 5.24 -5.56
C PRO A 82 -11.37 4.96 -4.68
N PHE A 83 -11.17 4.37 -3.50
CA PHE A 83 -12.26 4.02 -2.58
C PHE A 83 -12.54 5.06 -1.50
N LEU A 84 -11.84 6.19 -1.52
CA LEU A 84 -12.03 7.27 -0.57
C LEU A 84 -13.25 8.10 -0.96
N ASP A 85 -14.18 8.21 -0.02
CA ASP A 85 -15.36 9.05 -0.14
C ASP A 85 -14.98 10.50 0.20
N LEU A 86 -15.14 11.39 -0.77
CA LEU A 86 -14.82 12.82 -0.63
C LEU A 86 -16.05 13.68 -0.33
N GLU A 87 -17.23 13.14 -0.57
CA GLU A 87 -18.49 13.91 -0.56
C GLU A 87 -19.40 13.48 0.59
N GLY A 88 -19.19 12.30 1.15
CA GLY A 88 -19.94 11.78 2.29
C GLY A 88 -19.40 12.20 3.66
N ASP A 89 -20.08 11.71 4.69
CA ASP A 89 -19.73 11.97 6.09
C ASP A 89 -18.34 11.43 6.46
N LEU A 90 -17.70 12.12 7.39
CA LEU A 90 -16.44 11.69 7.99
C LEU A 90 -16.62 10.37 8.73
N ALA A 91 -15.56 9.57 8.75
CA ALA A 91 -15.49 8.38 9.60
C ALA A 91 -15.59 8.79 11.09
N PRO A 92 -15.94 7.86 12.00
CA PRO A 92 -16.04 8.16 13.44
C PRO A 92 -14.77 8.77 14.06
N HIS A 93 -13.61 8.53 13.45
CA HIS A 93 -12.33 9.12 13.83
C HIS A 93 -12.06 10.48 13.15
N GLY A 94 -13.05 11.12 12.52
CA GLY A 94 -12.97 12.43 11.88
C GLY A 94 -12.20 12.51 10.56
N GLY A 95 -11.70 11.39 10.02
CA GLY A 95 -11.01 11.35 8.71
C GLY A 95 -11.97 11.02 7.56
N LEU A 96 -11.50 11.12 6.31
CA LEU A 96 -12.29 10.71 5.15
C LEU A 96 -12.66 9.22 5.21
N ARG A 97 -13.89 8.91 4.80
CA ARG A 97 -14.44 7.55 4.89
C ARG A 97 -13.91 6.66 3.75
N CYS A 98 -13.40 5.48 4.09
CA CYS A 98 -13.09 4.44 3.12
C CYS A 98 -14.32 3.57 2.84
N SER A 99 -14.79 3.57 1.59
CA SER A 99 -16.01 2.85 1.18
C SER A 99 -15.87 1.32 1.20
N ILE A 100 -14.64 0.81 1.37
CA ILE A 100 -14.29 -0.61 1.54
C ILE A 100 -13.55 -0.86 2.86
N TYR A 101 -13.73 -0.04 3.90
CA TYR A 101 -12.92 -0.14 5.12
C TYR A 101 -12.85 -1.56 5.71
N LYS A 102 -13.97 -2.29 5.75
CA LYS A 102 -14.03 -3.68 6.23
C LYS A 102 -13.40 -4.70 5.27
N ASP A 103 -13.31 -4.33 3.99
CA ASP A 103 -12.83 -5.13 2.87
C ASP A 103 -11.43 -4.67 2.40
N ARG A 104 -10.76 -3.81 3.18
CA ARG A 104 -9.51 -3.17 2.76
C ARG A 104 -8.40 -4.22 2.53
N PRO A 105 -7.45 -3.97 1.62
CA PRO A 105 -6.34 -4.86 1.37
C PRO A 105 -5.48 -5.05 2.63
N ALA A 106 -4.74 -6.17 2.70
CA ALA A 106 -3.82 -6.46 3.79
C ALA A 106 -2.84 -5.30 4.06
N ALA A 107 -2.35 -4.63 3.01
CA ALA A 107 -1.45 -3.48 3.16
C ALA A 107 -2.10 -2.29 3.88
N CYS A 108 -3.38 -2.03 3.64
CA CYS A 108 -4.13 -1.02 4.36
C CYS A 108 -4.46 -1.44 5.80
N SER A 109 -4.64 -2.75 6.03
CA SER A 109 -4.85 -3.30 7.39
C SER A 109 -3.57 -3.34 8.21
N ALA A 110 -2.40 -3.47 7.59
CA ALA A 110 -1.11 -3.49 8.26
C ALA A 110 -0.65 -2.09 8.71
N TYR A 111 -1.09 -1.04 8.02
CA TYR A 111 -0.69 0.33 8.32
C TYR A 111 -1.21 0.77 9.71
N PRO A 112 -0.39 1.42 10.56
CA PRO A 112 0.92 2.00 10.25
C PRO A 112 2.13 1.10 10.56
N VAL A 113 1.94 -0.17 10.86
CA VAL A 113 3.03 -1.08 11.24
C VAL A 113 3.87 -1.49 10.02
N ILE A 114 5.18 -1.26 10.09
CA ILE A 114 6.16 -1.59 9.04
C ILE A 114 7.21 -2.62 9.49
N SER A 115 7.37 -2.82 10.80
CA SER A 115 8.26 -3.83 11.39
C SER A 115 7.65 -4.46 12.63
N GLU A 116 8.04 -5.70 12.94
CA GLU A 116 7.47 -6.51 14.04
C GLU A 116 8.39 -6.61 15.27
N LYS A 117 9.71 -6.48 15.11
CA LYS A 117 10.71 -6.72 16.17
C LYS A 117 11.94 -5.79 16.03
N PRO A 118 11.97 -4.64 16.75
CA PRO A 118 10.87 -4.04 17.52
C PRO A 118 9.72 -3.59 16.60
N VAL A 119 8.54 -3.32 17.17
CA VAL A 119 7.41 -2.82 16.38
C VAL A 119 7.75 -1.41 15.87
N GLY A 120 7.90 -1.31 14.56
CA GLY A 120 8.17 -0.06 13.86
C GLY A 120 6.90 0.47 13.22
N LEU A 121 6.65 1.76 13.37
CA LEU A 121 5.57 2.50 12.74
C LEU A 121 6.11 3.41 11.65
N ASP A 122 5.32 3.61 10.60
CA ASP A 122 5.65 4.54 9.53
C ASP A 122 5.77 5.98 10.05
N ALA A 123 6.90 6.63 9.80
CA ALA A 123 7.17 8.01 10.21
C ALA A 123 6.16 9.03 9.62
N HIS A 124 5.53 8.70 8.48
CA HIS A 124 4.51 9.55 7.87
C HIS A 124 3.17 9.47 8.59
N CYS A 125 2.96 8.47 9.45
CA CYS A 125 1.74 8.34 10.25
C CYS A 125 1.57 9.56 11.16
N ARG A 126 0.35 10.10 11.20
CA ARG A 126 0.04 11.26 12.04
C ARG A 126 0.26 11.01 13.53
N PHE A 127 0.10 9.77 14.00
CA PHE A 127 0.48 9.38 15.36
C PHE A 127 1.98 9.61 15.60
N CYS A 128 2.82 9.10 14.70
CA CYS A 128 4.27 9.23 14.78
C CYS A 128 4.72 10.68 14.74
N LYS A 129 4.12 11.49 13.85
CA LYS A 129 4.37 12.93 13.78
C LYS A 129 3.97 13.66 15.08
N LYS A 130 2.82 13.32 15.66
CA LYS A 130 2.31 13.96 16.89
C LYS A 130 3.15 13.62 18.12
N HIS A 131 3.60 12.38 18.23
CA HIS A 131 4.30 11.88 19.41
C HIS A 131 5.82 11.78 19.23
N SER A 132 6.34 12.21 18.08
CA SER A 132 7.76 12.16 17.70
C SER A 132 8.40 10.79 17.94
N THR A 133 7.67 9.72 17.60
CA THR A 133 8.12 8.32 17.78
C THR A 133 7.72 7.46 16.60
N THR A 134 8.59 6.53 16.22
CA THR A 134 8.33 5.48 15.22
C THR A 134 8.29 4.09 15.85
N THR A 135 8.22 4.00 17.17
CA THR A 135 8.11 2.74 17.90
C THR A 135 6.87 2.73 18.77
N ALA A 136 6.27 1.54 18.90
CA ALA A 136 5.11 1.31 19.77
C ALA A 136 5.19 -0.05 20.44
N ASP A 137 4.42 -0.21 21.51
CA ASP A 137 4.18 -1.51 22.13
C ASP A 137 3.27 -2.34 21.22
N ARG A 138 3.32 -3.68 21.33
CA ARG A 138 2.50 -4.58 20.49
C ARG A 138 1.01 -4.52 20.83
N ASP A 139 0.67 -4.02 22.02
CA ASP A 139 -0.68 -4.00 22.53
C ASP A 139 -1.57 -3.11 21.66
N GLY A 140 -2.68 -3.67 21.17
CA GLY A 140 -3.62 -2.99 20.28
C GLY A 140 -3.22 -2.99 18.80
N LEU A 141 -2.11 -3.65 18.42
CA LEU A 141 -1.61 -3.76 17.05
C LEU A 141 -1.70 -5.18 16.47
N GLN A 142 -2.47 -6.08 17.12
CA GLN A 142 -2.52 -7.49 16.72
C GLN A 142 -2.96 -7.66 15.26
N HIS A 143 -3.97 -6.91 14.82
CA HIS A 143 -4.53 -7.04 13.48
C HIS A 143 -3.58 -6.50 12.39
N GLU A 144 -2.88 -5.41 12.70
CA GLU A 144 -1.86 -4.78 11.87
C GLU A 144 -0.66 -5.72 11.70
N LEU A 145 -0.21 -6.32 12.81
CA LEU A 145 0.90 -7.29 12.81
C LEU A 145 0.56 -8.55 12.02
N GLU A 146 -0.64 -9.12 12.20
CA GLU A 146 -1.12 -10.27 11.41
C GLU A 146 -1.14 -9.95 9.91
N SER A 147 -1.62 -8.76 9.55
CA SER A 147 -1.67 -8.30 8.16
C SER A 147 -0.27 -8.12 7.57
N LEU A 148 0.67 -7.55 8.33
CA LEU A 148 2.07 -7.42 7.92
C LEU A 148 2.74 -8.78 7.72
N SER A 149 2.52 -9.71 8.64
CA SER A 149 3.05 -11.08 8.52
C SER A 149 2.52 -11.79 7.27
N LYS A 150 1.22 -11.62 6.96
CA LYS A 150 0.61 -12.15 5.73
C LYS A 150 1.29 -11.60 4.47
N ILE A 151 1.54 -10.29 4.42
CA ILE A 151 2.24 -9.65 3.29
C ILE A 151 3.65 -10.22 3.14
N ARG A 152 4.41 -10.29 4.25
CA ARG A 152 5.79 -10.82 4.23
C ARG A 152 5.86 -12.26 3.76
N ALA A 153 4.90 -13.09 4.15
CA ALA A 153 4.81 -14.48 3.70
C ALA A 153 4.53 -14.58 2.19
N ALA A 154 3.67 -13.71 1.65
CA ALA A 154 3.28 -13.74 0.25
C ALA A 154 4.36 -13.18 -0.71
N VAL A 155 5.15 -12.20 -0.25
CA VAL A 155 6.14 -11.48 -1.08
C VAL A 155 7.54 -12.07 -0.99
N LYS A 156 7.72 -13.23 -0.32
CA LYS A 156 9.01 -13.89 -0.22
C LYS A 156 9.40 -14.55 -1.55
N ALA A 157 10.52 -14.12 -2.13
CA ALA A 157 11.14 -14.82 -3.24
C ALA A 157 11.87 -16.08 -2.76
N GLU A 158 11.87 -17.13 -3.56
CA GLU A 158 12.73 -18.29 -3.35
C GLU A 158 14.18 -17.92 -3.71
N ASP A 159 15.16 -18.44 -2.96
CA ASP A 159 16.58 -18.02 -3.01
C ASP A 159 17.24 -18.11 -4.40
N LYS A 160 16.62 -18.80 -5.37
CA LYS A 160 17.14 -19.02 -6.73
C LYS A 160 16.50 -18.13 -7.79
N LEU A 161 15.46 -17.37 -7.46
CA LEU A 161 14.72 -16.55 -8.43
C LEU A 161 15.12 -15.08 -8.31
N HIS A 162 15.18 -14.38 -9.45
CA HIS A 162 15.34 -12.94 -9.44
C HIS A 162 14.02 -12.23 -9.16
N ILE A 163 14.10 -11.07 -8.50
CA ILE A 163 12.97 -10.18 -8.30
C ILE A 163 12.90 -9.20 -9.47
N TRP A 164 11.71 -9.07 -10.04
CA TRP A 164 11.40 -8.12 -11.09
C TRP A 164 10.42 -7.09 -10.54
N ARG A 165 10.75 -5.82 -10.68
CA ARG A 165 9.98 -4.70 -10.18
C ARG A 165 9.32 -3.97 -11.34
N TYR A 166 8.04 -3.65 -11.18
CA TYR A 166 7.30 -2.90 -12.20
C TYR A 166 7.49 -1.39 -12.01
N ALA A 167 8.02 -0.71 -13.02
CA ALA A 167 8.06 0.74 -13.14
C ALA A 167 6.71 1.26 -13.63
N THR A 168 6.17 2.28 -12.97
CA THR A 168 4.80 2.77 -13.20
C THR A 168 4.74 3.98 -14.13
N ALA A 169 5.87 4.63 -14.38
CA ALA A 169 5.97 5.94 -15.03
C ALA A 169 4.98 6.99 -14.47
N THR A 170 4.55 6.82 -13.22
CA THR A 170 3.57 7.67 -12.55
C THR A 170 4.31 8.57 -11.55
N GLY A 171 4.11 9.88 -11.62
CA GLY A 171 4.77 10.84 -10.74
C GLY A 171 5.30 12.05 -11.53
N THR A 172 6.06 12.90 -10.85
CA THR A 172 6.55 14.18 -11.40
C THR A 172 8.05 14.20 -11.65
N GLU A 173 8.74 13.07 -11.45
CA GLU A 173 10.19 12.97 -11.55
C GLU A 173 10.66 12.94 -13.00
N LYS A 174 11.71 13.71 -13.34
CA LYS A 174 12.16 13.89 -14.73
C LYS A 174 12.83 12.64 -15.32
N ASN A 175 13.45 11.81 -14.48
CA ASN A 175 14.26 10.66 -14.90
C ASN A 175 13.57 9.32 -14.55
N MET A 176 12.24 9.26 -14.69
CA MET A 176 11.51 8.00 -14.48
C MET A 176 11.79 7.00 -15.60
N LEU A 177 11.86 5.73 -15.22
CA LEU A 177 11.86 4.59 -16.13
C LEU A 177 10.53 4.53 -16.88
N ALA A 178 10.58 4.01 -18.11
CA ALA A 178 9.37 3.73 -18.88
C ALA A 178 8.52 2.66 -18.16
N GLU A 179 7.20 2.69 -18.38
CA GLU A 179 6.28 1.71 -17.79
C GLU A 179 6.66 0.29 -18.24
N GLY A 180 6.91 -0.61 -17.30
CA GLY A 180 7.38 -1.96 -17.62
C GLY A 180 8.14 -2.67 -16.50
N TRP A 181 8.62 -3.88 -16.80
CA TRP A 181 9.39 -4.69 -15.86
C TRP A 181 10.88 -4.35 -15.90
N VAL A 182 11.47 -4.24 -14.72
CA VAL A 182 12.90 -3.98 -14.53
C VAL A 182 13.42 -5.03 -13.56
N LEU A 183 14.55 -5.66 -13.91
CA LEU A 183 15.25 -6.59 -13.03
C LEU A 183 15.79 -5.82 -11.83
N GLU A 184 15.44 -6.24 -10.61
CA GLU A 184 16.01 -5.69 -9.39
C GLU A 184 17.41 -6.27 -9.21
N ILE A 185 18.43 -5.42 -9.39
CA ILE A 185 19.86 -5.77 -9.32
C ILE A 185 20.35 -5.71 -7.87
#